data_AF-A0AAJ0MBI6-F1
#
_entry.id   AF-A0AAJ0MBI6-F1
#
_cell.length_a   1.000
_cell.length_b   1.000
_cell.length_c   1.000
_cell.angle_alpha   90.00
_cell.angle_beta   90.00
_cell.angle_gamma   90.00
#
_symmetry.space_group_name_H-M   'P 1'
#
loop_
_entity.id
_entity.type
_entity.pdbx_description
1 polymer ?
#
loop_
_entity_poly.entity_id
_entity_poly.type
_entity_poly.pdbx_seq_one_letter_code
_entity_poly.pdbx_strand_id
1 'polypeptide(L)'
;IARTLAREFSKSGQLAATYFFRRGEKDRNSTSLFFSTIAKSMASSIPSFGEYLKSSLEDIQLADIETKNQDQQFGRLIVGPFKNVLEAHASTPDFELLKFIIIDAVDECEDPKE
;
A
#
# COMPACT_ATOMS: atom_id res chain seq x y z
N ILE A 1 -15.53 12.18 5.18
CA ILE A 1 -14.87 11.91 6.49
C ILE A 1 -13.44 11.43 6.28
N ALA A 2 -13.21 10.38 5.50
CA ALA A 2 -11.87 9.82 5.24
C ALA A 2 -10.85 10.84 4.72
N ARG A 3 -11.22 11.74 3.79
CA ARG A 3 -10.32 12.84 3.33
C ARG A 3 -9.85 13.75 4.46
N THR A 4 -10.72 14.05 5.41
CA THR A 4 -10.37 14.89 6.57
C THR A 4 -9.37 14.15 7.46
N LEU A 5 -9.63 12.88 7.77
CA LEU A 5 -8.70 12.05 8.55
C LEU A 5 -7.34 11.91 7.85
N ALA A 6 -7.33 11.66 6.54
CA ALA A 6 -6.10 11.57 5.75
C ALA A 6 -5.27 12.84 5.85
N ARG A 7 -5.92 14.01 5.74
CA ARG A 7 -5.23 15.29 5.88
C ARG A 7 -4.64 15.47 7.28
N GLU A 8 -5.39 15.13 8.34
CA GLU A 8 -4.89 15.30 9.71
C GLU A 8 -3.73 14.33 10.02
N PHE A 9 -3.81 13.07 9.60
CA PHE A 9 -2.68 12.13 9.77
C PHE A 9 -1.49 12.44 8.86
N SER A 10 -1.71 13.06 7.70
CA SER A 10 -0.61 13.53 6.85
C SER A 10 0.17 14.64 7.56
N LYS A 11 -0.51 15.59 8.20
CA LYS A 11 0.13 16.68 8.96
C LYS A 11 0.93 16.18 10.16
N SER A 12 0.45 15.12 10.83
CA SER A 12 1.16 14.52 11.97
C SER A 12 2.26 13.54 11.55
N GLY A 13 2.48 13.32 10.25
CA GLY A 13 3.46 12.36 9.73
C GLY A 13 3.07 10.90 9.95
N GLN A 14 1.82 10.64 10.34
CA GLN A 14 1.30 9.31 10.65
C GLN A 14 0.59 8.65 9.46
N LEU A 15 0.39 9.34 8.35
CA LEU A 15 -0.24 8.74 7.18
C LEU A 15 0.77 7.88 6.40
N ALA A 16 0.49 6.58 6.28
CA ALA A 16 1.26 5.67 5.43
C ALA A 16 0.80 5.71 3.96
N ALA A 17 -0.51 5.65 3.75
CA ALA A 17 -1.07 5.64 2.41
C ALA A 17 -2.54 6.06 2.42
N THR A 18 -3.02 6.50 1.25
CA THR A 18 -4.44 6.75 1.01
C THR A 18 -4.84 6.21 -0.34
N TYR A 19 -6.04 5.63 -0.41
CA TYR A 19 -6.67 5.28 -1.68
C TYR A 19 -8.16 5.58 -1.61
N PHE A 20 -8.67 6.29 -2.62
CA PHE A 20 -10.08 6.63 -2.74
C PHE A 20 -10.59 6.06 -4.05
N PHE A 21 -11.40 5.01 -3.98
CA PHE A 21 -12.08 4.47 -5.16
C PHE A 21 -13.07 5.49 -5.71
N ARG A 22 -13.28 5.47 -7.03
CA ARG A 22 -14.16 6.40 -7.74
C ARG A 22 -14.73 5.77 -9.00
N ARG A 23 -16.04 5.47 -9.01
CA ARG A 23 -16.71 4.92 -10.20
C ARG A 23 -16.49 5.79 -11.45
N GLY A 24 -16.15 5.17 -12.58
CA GLY A 24 -15.94 5.83 -13.88
C GLY A 24 -14.52 6.36 -14.14
N GLU A 25 -13.61 6.37 -13.15
CA GLU A 25 -12.19 6.65 -13.39
C GLU A 25 -11.50 5.34 -13.83
N LYS A 26 -11.36 5.15 -15.15
CA LYS A 26 -10.85 3.93 -15.81
C LYS A 26 -9.54 3.37 -15.23
N ASP A 27 -8.67 4.24 -14.70
CA ASP A 27 -7.38 3.86 -14.12
C ASP A 27 -7.42 3.63 -12.60
N ARG A 28 -8.49 4.02 -11.90
CA ARG A 28 -8.67 3.79 -10.46
C ARG A 28 -9.71 2.74 -10.11
N ASN A 29 -10.49 2.35 -11.10
CA ASN A 29 -11.50 1.29 -10.98
C ASN A 29 -10.93 -0.10 -11.19
N SER A 30 -9.78 -0.23 -11.86
CA SER A 30 -9.08 -1.50 -11.89
C SER A 30 -8.33 -1.67 -10.58
N THR A 31 -8.79 -2.62 -9.77
CA THR A 31 -8.08 -3.07 -8.55
C THR A 31 -6.64 -3.50 -8.79
N SER A 32 -6.24 -3.70 -10.06
CA SER A 32 -4.87 -4.02 -10.48
C SER A 32 -3.81 -3.02 -9.99
N LEU A 33 -4.17 -1.75 -9.78
CA LEU A 33 -3.23 -0.71 -9.32
C LEU A 33 -3.36 -0.39 -7.83
N PHE A 34 -4.32 -1.01 -7.13
CA PHE A 34 -4.59 -0.70 -5.73
C PHE A 34 -3.36 -0.98 -4.86
N PHE A 35 -2.81 -2.20 -4.91
CA PHE A 35 -1.67 -2.58 -4.07
C PHE A 35 -0.37 -1.88 -4.50
N SER A 36 -0.14 -1.66 -5.80
CA SER A 36 1.04 -0.93 -6.26
C SER A 36 1.01 0.53 -5.80
N THR A 37 -0.15 1.18 -5.85
CA THR A 37 -0.35 2.56 -5.36
C THR A 37 -0.16 2.66 -3.84
N ILE A 38 -0.73 1.71 -3.08
CA ILE A 38 -0.54 1.65 -1.63
C ILE A 38 0.94 1.46 -1.31
N ALA A 39 1.60 0.44 -1.87
CA ALA A 39 3.00 0.13 -1.59
C ALA A 39 3.93 1.32 -1.91
N LYS A 40 3.70 2.02 -3.03
CA LYS A 40 4.45 3.23 -3.39
C LYS A 40 4.28 4.36 -2.37
N SER A 41 3.05 4.58 -1.91
CA SER A 41 2.76 5.59 -0.88
C SER A 41 3.45 5.24 0.43
N MET A 42 3.39 3.96 0.81
CA MET A 42 4.01 3.44 2.02
C MET A 42 5.53 3.60 2.00
N ALA A 43 6.19 3.22 0.89
CA ALA A 43 7.63 3.37 0.73
C ALA A 43 8.12 4.82 0.89
N SER A 44 7.28 5.79 0.53
CA SER A 44 7.60 7.21 0.71
C SER A 44 7.45 7.69 2.15
N SER A 45 6.60 7.02 2.94
CA SER A 45 6.23 7.41 4.32
C SER A 45 6.93 6.60 5.42
N ILE A 46 7.44 5.42 5.06
CA ILE A 46 8.12 4.44 5.91
C ILE A 46 9.39 4.00 5.16
N PRO A 47 10.54 4.65 5.43
CA PRO A 47 11.78 4.37 4.69
C PRO A 47 12.21 2.90 4.73
N SER A 48 12.15 2.25 5.90
CA SER A 48 12.51 0.83 6.05
C SER A 48 11.65 -0.09 5.18
N PHE A 49 10.34 0.16 5.12
CA PHE A 49 9.45 -0.55 4.20
C PHE A 49 9.86 -0.34 2.74
N GLY A 50 10.25 0.89 2.36
CA GLY A 50 10.70 1.20 1.02
C GLY A 50 11.96 0.42 0.60
N GLU A 51 12.90 0.22 1.52
CA GLU A 51 14.09 -0.61 1.28
C GLU A 51 13.72 -2.07 1.03
N TYR A 52 12.89 -2.66 1.90
CA TYR A 52 12.46 -4.05 1.73
C TYR A 52 11.52 -4.25 0.54
N LEU A 53 10.72 -3.24 0.17
CA LEU A 53 9.92 -3.26 -1.05
C LEU A 53 10.81 -3.34 -2.28
N LYS A 54 11.88 -2.55 -2.33
CA LYS A 54 12.85 -2.60 -3.43
C LYS A 54 13.46 -4.00 -3.55
N SER A 55 13.91 -4.60 -2.44
CA SER A 55 14.47 -5.95 -2.46
C SER A 55 13.44 -7.02 -2.83
N SER A 56 12.18 -6.85 -2.43
CA SER A 56 11.09 -7.72 -2.86
C SER A 56 10.74 -7.61 -4.36
N LEU A 57 11.33 -6.68 -5.10
CA LEU A 57 11.10 -6.47 -6.52
C LEU A 57 12.37 -6.63 -7.37
N GLU A 58 13.51 -7.03 -6.78
CA GLU A 58 14.78 -7.15 -7.51
C GLU A 58 14.75 -8.19 -8.65
N ASP A 59 13.89 -9.19 -8.54
CA ASP A 59 13.74 -10.31 -9.48
C ASP A 59 12.51 -10.17 -10.41
N ILE A 60 11.72 -9.10 -10.30
CA ILE A 60 10.43 -8.96 -10.98
C ILE A 60 10.21 -7.51 -11.45
N GLN A 61 9.71 -7.32 -12.68
CA GLN A 61 9.31 -5.99 -13.14
C GLN A 61 7.96 -5.57 -12.55
N LEU A 62 7.79 -4.28 -12.23
CA LEU A 62 6.53 -3.77 -11.68
C LEU A 62 5.32 -4.00 -12.61
N ALA A 63 5.55 -3.93 -13.93
CA ALA A 63 4.52 -4.24 -14.91
C ALA A 63 4.02 -5.70 -14.80
N ASP A 64 4.90 -6.64 -14.43
CA ASP A 64 4.53 -8.04 -14.31
C ASP A 64 3.68 -8.29 -13.06
N ILE A 65 3.94 -7.59 -11.95
CA ILE A 65 3.16 -7.74 -10.71
C ILE A 65 1.76 -7.15 -10.85
N GLU A 66 1.59 -6.05 -11.59
CA GLU A 66 0.27 -5.43 -11.84
C GLU A 66 -0.67 -6.32 -12.67
N THR A 67 -0.13 -7.28 -13.43
CA THR A 67 -0.91 -8.31 -14.14
C THR A 67 -1.32 -9.50 -13.27
N LYS A 68 -0.76 -9.62 -12.06
CA LYS A 68 -1.08 -10.72 -11.13
C LYS A 68 -2.42 -10.49 -10.43
N ASN A 69 -2.95 -11.56 -9.86
CA ASN A 69 -4.14 -11.46 -9.03
C ASN A 69 -3.87 -10.68 -7.72
N GLN A 70 -4.93 -10.24 -7.07
CA GLN A 70 -4.86 -9.40 -5.87
C GLN A 70 -4.06 -10.04 -4.73
N ASP A 71 -4.20 -11.34 -4.50
CA ASP A 71 -3.48 -12.05 -3.45
C ASP A 71 -1.97 -12.05 -3.70
N GLN A 72 -1.56 -12.30 -4.94
CA GLN A 72 -0.16 -12.26 -5.35
C GLN A 72 0.42 -10.85 -5.23
N GLN A 73 -0.33 -9.83 -5.66
CA GLN A 73 0.06 -8.44 -5.49
C GLN A 73 0.20 -8.07 -4.00
N PHE A 74 -0.79 -8.38 -3.17
CA PHE A 74 -0.77 -8.11 -1.74
C PHE A 74 0.40 -8.80 -1.04
N GLY A 75 0.60 -10.09 -1.35
CA GLY A 75 1.69 -10.89 -0.80
C GLY A 75 3.06 -10.30 -1.12
N ARG A 76 3.28 -9.89 -2.38
CA ARG A 76 4.58 -9.39 -2.84
C ARG A 76 4.82 -7.94 -2.44
N LEU A 77 3.83 -7.08 -2.57
CA LEU A 77 3.99 -5.63 -2.41
C LEU A 77 3.81 -5.16 -0.97
N ILE A 78 3.07 -5.90 -0.14
CA ILE A 78 2.74 -5.48 1.22
C ILE A 78 3.30 -6.47 2.25
N VAL A 79 2.90 -7.74 2.17
CA VAL A 79 3.23 -8.74 3.21
C VAL A 79 4.73 -9.03 3.27
N GLY A 80 5.36 -9.29 2.12
CA GLY A 80 6.79 -9.58 2.04
C GLY A 80 7.66 -8.49 2.68
N PRO A 81 7.54 -7.22 2.24
CA PRO A 81 8.30 -6.12 2.82
C PRO A 81 8.06 -5.95 4.32
N PHE A 82 6.82 -6.05 4.79
CA PHE A 82 6.52 -5.92 6.22
C PHE A 82 7.07 -7.03 7.09
N LYS A 83 7.12 -8.27 6.60
CA LYS A 83 7.76 -9.36 7.35
C LYS A 83 9.21 -9.02 7.65
N ASN A 84 9.94 -8.53 6.64
CA ASN A 84 11.33 -8.13 6.80
C ASN A 84 11.49 -6.93 7.76
N VAL A 85 10.59 -5.93 7.69
CA VAL A 85 10.56 -4.83 8.67
C VAL A 85 10.37 -5.38 10.08
N LEU A 86 9.38 -6.25 10.31
CA LEU A 86 9.08 -6.79 11.63
C LEU A 86 10.22 -7.65 12.19
N GLU A 87 10.85 -8.46 11.34
CA GLU A 87 12.00 -9.28 11.73
C GLU A 87 13.23 -8.42 12.08
N ALA A 88 13.51 -7.38 11.29
CA ALA A 88 14.63 -6.48 11.55
C ALA A 88 14.47 -5.66 12.84
N HIS A 89 13.23 -5.33 13.21
CA HIS A 89 12.90 -4.57 14.42
C HIS A 89 12.41 -5.45 15.58
N ALA A 90 12.54 -6.78 15.50
CA ALA A 90 12.02 -7.70 16.51
C ALA A 90 12.60 -7.48 17.92
N SER A 91 13.80 -6.90 18.01
CA SER A 91 14.54 -6.66 19.27
C SER A 91 14.45 -5.22 19.79
N THR A 92 13.87 -4.30 19.01
CA THR A 92 13.72 -2.89 19.39
C THR A 92 12.31 -2.43 19.03
N PRO A 93 11.42 -2.19 20.01
CA PRO A 93 10.11 -1.64 19.72
C PRO A 93 10.27 -0.17 19.33
N ASP A 94 10.55 0.09 18.05
CA ASP A 94 10.59 1.44 17.49
C ASP A 94 9.14 1.95 17.35
N PHE A 95 8.64 2.60 18.39
CA PHE A 95 7.27 3.11 18.46
C PHE A 95 7.00 4.34 17.56
N GLU A 96 7.89 4.70 16.63
CA GLU A 96 7.60 5.68 15.57
C GLU A 96 6.57 5.16 14.52
N LEU A 97 6.12 3.90 14.68
CA LEU A 97 5.49 3.05 13.68
C LEU A 97 3.95 3.07 13.58
N LEU A 98 3.24 3.88 14.38
CA LEU A 98 1.78 3.96 14.27
C LEU A 98 1.38 4.78 13.04
N LYS A 99 1.40 4.11 11.89
CA LYS A 99 1.03 4.65 10.59
C LYS A 99 -0.36 4.19 10.18
N PHE A 100 -1.12 5.06 9.53
CA PHE A 100 -2.49 4.81 9.09
C PHE A 100 -2.55 4.66 7.58
N ILE A 101 -3.27 3.65 7.12
CA ILE A 101 -3.71 3.51 5.74
C ILE A 101 -5.20 3.85 5.71
N ILE A 102 -5.60 4.81 4.88
CA ILE A 102 -7.00 5.19 4.74
C ILE A 102 -7.50 4.77 3.38
N ILE A 103 -8.54 3.94 3.38
CA ILE A 103 -9.23 3.47 2.18
C ILE A 103 -10.69 3.87 2.31
N ASP A 104 -11.27 4.44 1.26
CA ASP A 104 -12.65 4.93 1.24
C ASP A 104 -13.34 4.56 -0.08
N ALA A 105 -14.67 4.53 -0.05
CA ALA A 105 -15.54 4.17 -1.16
C ALA A 105 -15.27 2.77 -1.75
N VAL A 106 -14.93 1.78 -0.91
CA VAL A 106 -14.62 0.40 -1.38
C VAL A 106 -15.77 -0.21 -2.20
N ASP A 107 -17.01 0.16 -1.93
CA ASP A 107 -18.22 -0.21 -2.68
C ASP A 107 -18.32 0.40 -4.10
N GLU A 108 -17.48 1.39 -4.39
CA GLU A 108 -17.29 1.96 -5.72
C GLU A 108 -16.27 1.19 -6.58
N CYS A 109 -15.59 0.20 -5.99
CA CYS A 109 -14.74 -0.73 -6.73
C CYS A 109 -15.57 -1.45 -7.81
N GLU A 110 -15.09 -1.47 -9.04
CA GLU A 110 -15.67 -2.32 -10.08
C GLU A 110 -15.18 -3.75 -9.85
N ASP A 111 -16.10 -4.67 -9.54
CA ASP A 111 -15.78 -6.09 -9.53
C ASP A 111 -15.26 -6.48 -10.92
N PRO A 112 -14.10 -7.16 -11.03
CA PRO A 112 -13.87 -7.98 -12.21
C PRO A 112 -15.02 -8.99 -12.21
N LYS A 113 -15.92 -8.84 -13.18
CA LYS A 113 -17.01 -9.80 -13.42
C LYS A 113 -16.42 -11.22 -13.32
N GLU A 114 -17.11 -12.07 -12.57
CA GLU A 114 -16.83 -13.51 -12.40
C GLU A 114 -16.25 -14.20 -13.64
#